data_AF-A0A523QS92-F1
#
_entry.id   AF-A0A523QS92-F1
#
_cell.length_a   1.000
_cell.length_b   1.000
_cell.length_c   1.000
_cell.angle_alpha   90.00
_cell.angle_beta   90.00
_cell.angle_gamma   90.00
#
_symmetry.space_group_name_H-M   'P 1'
#
loop_
_entity.id
_entity.type
_entity.pdbx_description
1 polymer ?
#
loop_
_entity_poly.entity_id
_entity_poly.type
_entity_poly.pdbx_seq_one_letter_code
_entity_poly.pdbx_strand_id
1 'polypeptide(L)'
;MPRLFCLRSLAISNIGHALVDFVKFAEAYGAYGQRVEQPEEIKPALQRALEANWPAVIEVVVDREADASMGTSLDKIVEYEPLPDNVAVA
;
A
#
# COMPACT_ATOMS: atom_id res chain seq x y z
N MET A 1 7.74 -9.70 19.84
CA MET A 1 7.21 -8.50 19.16
C MET A 1 7.31 -8.74 17.66
N PRO A 2 6.21 -8.97 16.92
CA PRO A 2 6.27 -9.06 15.46
C PRO A 2 6.38 -7.64 14.89
N ARG A 3 7.39 -7.41 14.05
CA ARG A 3 7.60 -6.16 13.33
C ARG A 3 6.84 -6.25 12.00
N LEU A 4 5.72 -5.55 11.89
CA LEU A 4 4.98 -5.38 10.64
C LEU A 4 5.83 -4.56 9.68
N PHE A 5 6.15 -5.09 8.50
CA PHE A 5 6.90 -4.38 7.47
C PHE A 5 5.96 -4.07 6.30
N CYS A 6 5.53 -2.80 6.20
CA CYS A 6 4.70 -2.32 5.10
C CYS A 6 5.61 -1.82 3.97
N LEU A 7 5.68 -2.55 2.85
CA LEU A 7 6.41 -2.15 1.65
C LEU A 7 5.48 -1.36 0.74
N ARG A 8 5.75 -0.07 0.58
CA ARG A 8 5.12 0.77 -0.45
C ARG A 8 5.81 0.51 -1.78
N SER A 9 5.15 -0.21 -2.68
CA SER A 9 5.64 -0.42 -4.05
C SER A 9 5.19 0.75 -4.93
N LEU A 10 6.15 1.54 -5.43
CA LEU A 10 5.93 2.50 -6.51
C LEU A 10 6.71 1.99 -7.73
N ALA A 11 6.01 1.47 -8.74
CA ALA A 11 6.64 0.95 -9.96
C ALA A 11 6.85 2.08 -10.98
N ILE A 12 8.07 2.63 -11.00
CA ILE A 12 8.58 3.47 -12.09
C ILE A 12 8.94 2.52 -13.24
N SER A 13 8.34 2.71 -14.42
CA SER A 13 8.54 1.98 -15.69
C SER A 13 7.45 0.96 -16.06
N ASN A 14 7.12 0.97 -17.34
CA ASN A 14 5.91 0.47 -18.01
C ASN A 14 5.77 -1.07 -18.12
N ILE A 15 6.06 -1.82 -17.05
CA ILE A 15 5.89 -3.28 -17.00
C ILE A 15 4.94 -3.59 -15.83
N GLY A 16 3.64 -3.60 -16.08
CA GLY A 16 2.63 -3.82 -15.05
C GLY A 16 2.69 -5.22 -14.46
N HIS A 17 2.71 -5.32 -13.12
CA HIS A 17 2.45 -6.50 -12.28
C HIS A 17 3.11 -7.86 -12.65
N ALA A 18 3.92 -7.95 -13.70
CA ALA A 18 4.36 -9.20 -14.31
C ALA A 18 5.82 -9.56 -13.96
N LEU A 19 6.57 -8.68 -13.29
CA LEU A 19 7.98 -8.95 -12.98
C LEU A 19 8.17 -9.71 -11.67
N VAL A 20 7.36 -9.45 -10.65
CA VAL A 20 7.54 -10.05 -9.32
C VAL A 20 6.18 -10.32 -8.68
N ASP A 21 5.95 -11.57 -8.32
CA ASP A 21 4.86 -11.97 -7.45
C ASP A 21 5.32 -11.81 -5.99
N PHE A 22 4.84 -10.75 -5.32
CA PHE A 22 5.23 -10.44 -3.94
C PHE A 22 4.64 -11.41 -2.93
N VAL A 23 3.51 -12.06 -3.24
CA VAL A 23 2.92 -13.09 -2.39
C VAL A 23 3.83 -14.31 -2.37
N LYS A 24 4.23 -14.79 -3.55
CA LYS A 24 5.18 -15.92 -3.67
C LYS A 24 6.54 -15.59 -3.06
N PHE A 25 6.99 -14.35 -3.22
CA PHE A 25 8.21 -13.89 -2.57
C PHE A 25 8.08 -13.99 -1.04
N ALA A 26 7.02 -13.44 -0.45
CA ALA A 26 6.79 -13.51 1.00
C ALA A 26 6.73 -14.97 1.50
N GLU A 27 5.99 -15.83 0.81
CA GLU A 27 5.88 -17.26 1.12
C GLU A 27 7.25 -17.98 1.09
N ALA A 28 8.10 -17.65 0.12
CA ALA A 28 9.43 -18.24 -0.02
C ALA A 28 10.37 -17.91 1.16
N TYR A 29 10.17 -16.76 1.80
CA TYR A 29 10.90 -16.36 3.02
C TYR A 29 10.18 -16.77 4.32
N GLY A 30 9.10 -17.56 4.24
CA GLY A 30 8.34 -18.02 5.40
C GLY A 30 7.46 -16.94 6.04
N ALA A 31 7.15 -15.87 5.30
CA ALA A 31 6.21 -14.83 5.69
C ALA A 31 4.81 -15.13 5.13
N TYR A 32 3.80 -14.55 5.77
CA TYR A 32 2.44 -14.53 5.24
C TYR A 32 2.36 -13.57 4.05
N GLY A 33 1.87 -14.02 2.91
CA GLY A 33 1.62 -13.19 1.73
C GLY A 33 0.13 -13.12 1.42
N GLN A 34 -0.40 -11.92 1.12
CA GLN A 34 -1.76 -11.77 0.59
C GLN A 34 -1.81 -10.61 -0.40
N ARG A 35 -2.48 -10.81 -1.54
CA ARG A 35 -2.83 -9.74 -2.48
C ARG A 35 -4.23 -9.21 -2.20
N VAL A 36 -4.42 -7.91 -2.38
CA VAL A 36 -5.67 -7.16 -2.23
C VAL A 36 -5.89 -6.36 -3.50
N GLU A 37 -7.03 -6.57 -4.14
CA GLU A 37 -7.40 -5.87 -5.39
C GLU A 37 -8.54 -4.89 -5.18
N GLN A 38 -9.36 -5.09 -4.15
CA GLN A 38 -10.50 -4.24 -3.85
C GLN A 38 -10.33 -3.49 -2.52
N PRO A 39 -10.75 -2.21 -2.41
CA PRO A 39 -10.61 -1.42 -1.18
C PRO A 39 -11.27 -2.07 0.05
N GLU A 40 -12.39 -2.75 -0.13
CA GLU A 40 -13.15 -3.39 0.96
C GLU A 40 -12.37 -4.55 1.60
N GLU A 41 -11.40 -5.11 0.89
CA GLU A 41 -10.59 -6.24 1.34
C GLU A 41 -9.42 -5.81 2.23
N ILE A 42 -9.06 -4.53 2.25
CA ILE A 42 -7.89 -4.02 2.99
C ILE A 42 -8.03 -4.31 4.48
N LYS A 43 -9.16 -3.92 5.07
CA LYS A 43 -9.41 -4.12 6.51
C LYS A 43 -9.38 -5.60 6.92
N PRO A 44 -10.12 -6.52 6.26
CA PRO A 44 -10.05 -7.93 6.61
C PRO A 44 -8.69 -8.58 6.29
N ALA A 45 -7.96 -8.10 5.26
CA ALA A 45 -6.60 -8.57 4.98
C ALA A 45 -5.62 -8.25 6.13
N LEU A 46 -5.68 -7.02 6.65
CA LEU A 46 -4.87 -6.61 7.78
C LEU A 46 -5.21 -7.41 9.05
N GLN A 47 -6.50 -7.70 9.28
CA GLN A 47 -6.91 -8.56 10.40
C GLN A 47 -6.30 -9.96 10.29
N ARG A 48 -6.42 -10.62 9.12
CA ARG A 48 -5.80 -11.94 8.88
C ARG A 48 -4.29 -11.93 9.06
N ALA A 49 -3.61 -10.88 8.59
CA ALA A 49 -2.17 -10.72 8.77
C ALA A 49 -1.76 -10.59 10.25
N LEU A 50 -2.53 -9.85 11.04
CA LEU A 50 -2.29 -9.73 12.48
C LEU A 50 -2.55 -11.05 13.22
N GLU A 51 -3.59 -11.78 12.83
CA GLU A 51 -3.94 -13.10 13.37
C GLU A 51 -2.90 -14.17 13.02
N ALA A 52 -2.25 -14.07 11.86
CA ALA A 52 -1.21 -15.00 11.44
C ALA A 52 -0.05 -15.05 12.45
N ASN A 53 0.28 -13.95 13.14
CA ASN A 53 1.36 -13.87 14.14
C ASN A 53 2.77 -14.17 13.56
N TRP A 54 2.94 -14.00 12.25
CA TRP A 54 4.20 -14.06 11.50
C TRP A 54 4.41 -12.74 10.75
N PRO A 55 5.64 -12.43 10.27
CA PRO A 55 5.83 -11.35 9.31
C PRO A 55 4.86 -11.51 8.13
N ALA A 56 4.22 -10.41 7.74
CA ALA A 56 3.19 -10.41 6.71
C ALA A 56 3.50 -9.34 5.66
N VAL A 57 3.30 -9.70 4.39
CA VAL A 57 3.37 -8.81 3.23
C VAL A 57 1.98 -8.77 2.61
N ILE A 58 1.38 -7.58 2.60
CA ILE A 58 0.11 -7.32 1.94
C ILE A 58 0.38 -6.49 0.69
N GLU A 59 0.19 -7.10 -0.48
CA GLU A 59 0.28 -6.41 -1.76
C GLU A 59 -1.07 -5.77 -2.08
N VAL A 60 -1.13 -4.43 -2.09
CA VAL A 60 -2.33 -3.68 -2.45
C VAL A 60 -2.16 -3.16 -3.87
N VAL A 61 -3.06 -3.58 -4.76
CA VAL A 61 -3.10 -3.08 -6.13
C VAL A 61 -3.70 -1.68 -6.12
N VAL A 62 -2.94 -0.70 -6.63
CA VAL A 62 -3.35 0.70 -6.74
C VAL A 62 -3.28 1.16 -8.18
N ASP A 63 -4.02 2.23 -8.50
CA ASP A 63 -3.92 2.88 -9.81
C ASP A 63 -2.51 3.46 -10.02
N ARG A 64 -2.04 3.45 -11.27
CA ARG A 64 -0.76 4.05 -11.65
C ARG A 64 -0.82 5.57 -11.69
N GLU A 65 -1.99 6.13 -11.96
CA GLU A 65 -2.21 7.57 -12.12
C GLU A 65 -2.72 8.24 -10.83
N ALA A 66 -2.78 7.50 -9.72
CA ALA A 66 -3.14 8.07 -8.42
C ALA A 66 -2.03 9.03 -7.94
N ASP A 67 -2.35 10.33 -7.93
CA ASP A 67 -1.46 11.37 -7.47
C ASP A 67 -1.47 11.44 -5.94
N ALA A 68 -0.30 11.73 -5.36
CA ALA A 68 -0.22 12.12 -3.96
C ALA A 68 -0.22 13.65 -3.89
N SER A 69 -0.69 14.20 -2.77
CA SER A 69 -0.52 15.61 -2.42
C SER A 69 0.97 15.95 -2.36
N MET A 70 1.49 16.57 -3.43
CA MET A 70 2.92 16.80 -3.62
C MET A 70 3.16 18.24 -4.07
N GLY A 71 4.34 18.77 -3.74
CA GLY A 71 4.73 20.15 -4.07
C GLY A 71 6.25 20.33 -3.99
N THR A 72 6.78 21.36 -4.64
CA THR A 72 8.22 21.67 -4.59
C THR A 72 8.67 22.18 -3.23
N SER A 73 7.72 22.76 -2.48
CA SER A 73 7.89 23.39 -1.17
C SER A 73 6.58 23.28 -0.39
N LEU A 74 6.63 23.47 0.94
CA LEU A 74 5.44 23.38 1.81
C LEU A 74 4.33 24.36 1.42
N ASP A 75 4.68 25.55 0.90
CA ASP A 75 3.74 26.57 0.44
C ASP A 75 3.16 26.29 -0.96
N LYS A 76 3.64 25.24 -1.64
CA LYS A 76 3.28 24.89 -3.03
C LYS A 76 2.78 23.46 -3.17
N ILE A 77 2.14 22.94 -2.13
CA ILE A 77 1.48 21.63 -2.19
C ILE A 77 0.28 21.74 -3.13
N VAL A 78 0.22 20.83 -4.10
CA VAL A 78 -0.92 20.67 -5.00
C VAL A 78 -1.76 19.51 -4.48
N GLU A 79 -3.01 19.80 -4.18
CA GLU A 79 -4.04 18.81 -3.86
C GLU A 79 -4.78 18.49 -5.16
N TYR A 80 -4.70 17.24 -5.61
CA TYR A 80 -5.35 16.78 -6.84
C TYR A 80 -6.78 16.32 -6.56
N GLU A 81 -7.02 15.74 -5.39
CA GLU A 81 -8.33 15.43 -4.86
C GLU A 81 -8.92 16.60 -4.04
N PRO A 82 -10.26 16.77 -4.06
CA PRO A 82 -10.91 17.74 -3.19
C PRO A 82 -10.69 17.36 -1.73
N LEU A 83 -10.29 18.33 -0.91
CA LEU A 83 -10.16 18.13 0.52
C LEU A 83 -11.51 17.75 1.13
N PRO A 84 -11.54 16.78 2.06
CA PRO A 84 -12.76 16.52 2.81
C PRO A 84 -13.09 17.74 3.68
N ASP A 85 -14.38 18.07 3.79
CA ASP A 85 -14.91 19.29 4.42
C ASP A 85 -14.48 19.51 5.89
N ASN A 86 -13.89 18.49 6.53
CA ASN A 86 -13.60 18.43 7.95
C ASN A 86 -12.10 18.38 8.31
N VAL A 87 -11.18 18.71 7.39
CA VAL A 87 -9.77 18.89 7.75
C VAL A 87 -9.57 20.27 8.35
N ALA A 88 -9.68 20.38 9.67
CA ALA A 88 -9.26 21.57 10.40
C ALA A 88 -7.75 21.73 10.23
N VAL A 89 -7.33 22.69 9.40
CA VAL A 89 -5.95 23.16 9.32
C VAL A 89 -5.72 24.03 10.55
N ALA A 90 -5.13 23.44 11.60
CA ALA A 90 -4.72 24.13 12.82
C ALA A 90 -3.37 24.82 12.65
#